data_AF-A0A7C1G3G1-F1
#
_entry.id   AF-A0A7C1G3G1-F1
#
_cell.length_a   1.000
_cell.length_b   1.000
_cell.length_c   1.000
_cell.angle_alpha   90.00
_cell.angle_beta   90.00
_cell.angle_gamma   90.00
#
_symmetry.space_group_name_H-M   'P 1'
#
loop_
_entity.id
_entity.type
_entity.pdbx_description
1 polymer ?
#
loop_
_entity_poly.entity_id
_entity_poly.type
_entity_poly.pdbx_seq_one_letter_code
_entity_poly.pdbx_strand_id
1 'polypeptide(L)'
;MNDFIKRLQKVEQRIGYLVHIKNTNSWGNLSSFQADCEHLKNAMFDMSRERLAADLDKIETGIAFLEKRCEEGLTPMERVRIVRSPLRFSLKDILENVYEEYTELGGEGEFNIDPAMMVAKANIVRRIKKKPYTSSVMVIGQETGHGEEFRNGGSCKPWGNEKALRYMKVAETEGIPIHFFIFTPGSYPVEEYPGAAQQIARNLYAMTKLRVPMISVISEGGSGGAEAVGLSDFRIMFSDGYYSVISPEGAAAIEGRVKEGSRVPPELIENCANQLHITAEDNLRLGTIDRIIKEPLLGAKSDDFSFFSLVRSEIIRATDEVVLMTKSVRGFRSYEVKKKKAENVEEAPQIDIPWDLNQGEIKRLLALRSKKYRSMAMTGFGGHAMPAENVVKSIQRSAENLYYVFRYDVLKNQQKQAQKVIKEVSGEGSALIQRVSSSLTAVSGFIRRTDKKKTVVQPVLTTAGGTPDPIELTDTYTSPLANE
;
A
#
# COMPACT_ATOMS: atom_id res chain seq x y z
N MET A 1 35.57 6.93 31.41
CA MET A 1 36.15 6.48 30.13
C MET A 1 35.12 5.79 29.27
N ASN A 2 34.54 4.66 29.70
CA ASN A 2 33.52 3.96 28.88
C ASN A 2 32.31 4.82 28.48
N ASP A 3 31.88 5.75 29.35
CA ASP A 3 30.80 6.69 29.04
C ASP A 3 31.17 7.67 27.90
N PHE A 4 32.36 8.26 27.97
CA PHE A 4 32.89 9.14 26.91
C PHE A 4 33.05 8.41 25.58
N ILE A 5 33.50 7.16 25.59
CA ILE A 5 33.60 6.34 24.38
C ILE A 5 32.23 6.15 23.74
N LYS A 6 31.21 5.80 24.53
CA LYS A 6 29.83 5.64 24.03
C LYS A 6 29.27 6.94 23.46
N ARG A 7 29.50 8.07 24.14
CA ARG A 7 29.07 9.39 23.66
C ARG A 7 29.77 9.75 22.35
N LEU A 8 31.08 9.54 22.25
CA LEU A 8 31.85 9.81 21.03
C LEU A 8 31.37 8.94 19.86
N GLN A 9 31.07 7.66 20.09
CA GLN A 9 30.49 6.78 19.08
C GLN A 9 29.12 7.27 18.59
N LYS A 10 28.26 7.73 19.51
CA LYS A 10 26.96 8.33 19.15
C LYS A 10 27.14 9.60 18.32
N VAL A 11 28.12 10.42 18.66
CA VAL A 11 28.47 11.63 17.92
C VAL A 11 28.95 11.30 16.51
N GLU A 12 29.89 10.35 16.35
CA GLU A 12 30.34 9.86 15.04
C GLU A 12 29.16 9.35 14.19
N GLN A 13 28.26 8.56 14.79
CA GLN A 13 27.08 8.04 14.10
C GLN A 13 26.14 9.17 13.63
N ARG A 14 25.91 10.19 14.46
CA ARG A 14 25.08 11.36 14.12
C ARG A 14 25.69 12.18 12.97
N ILE A 15 27.01 12.39 13.00
CA ILE A 15 27.72 13.07 11.92
C ILE A 15 27.61 12.25 10.63
N GLY A 16 27.88 10.94 10.68
CA GLY A 16 27.74 10.05 9.54
C GLY A 16 26.33 10.04 8.96
N TYR A 17 25.31 10.11 9.83
CA TYR A 17 23.92 10.20 9.43
C TYR A 17 23.59 11.51 8.69
N LEU A 18 24.08 12.66 9.18
CA LEU A 18 23.92 13.94 8.49
C LEU A 18 24.63 13.95 7.11
N VAL A 19 25.82 13.36 7.02
CA VAL A 19 26.55 13.20 5.75
C VAL A 19 25.75 12.33 4.78
N HIS A 20 25.14 11.24 5.24
CA HIS A 20 24.26 10.38 4.44
C HIS A 20 23.05 11.15 3.90
N ILE A 21 22.36 11.91 4.75
CA ILE A 21 21.19 12.70 4.35
C ILE A 21 21.58 13.77 3.32
N LYS A 22 22.62 14.56 3.60
CA LYS A 22 23.05 15.65 2.72
C LYS A 22 23.82 15.18 1.49
N ASN A 23 24.28 13.92 1.48
CA ASN A 23 25.13 13.35 0.44
C ASN A 23 26.39 14.19 0.17
N THR A 24 26.91 14.87 1.20
CA THR A 24 28.12 15.68 1.16
C THR A 24 28.69 15.86 2.57
N ASN A 25 30.01 16.01 2.67
CA ASN A 25 30.72 16.31 3.91
C ASN A 25 30.97 17.81 4.14
N SER A 26 30.67 18.66 3.15
CA SER A 26 30.91 20.11 3.23
C SER A 26 29.76 20.89 3.85
N TRP A 27 28.59 20.27 4.02
CA TRP A 27 27.42 20.93 4.58
C TRP A 27 27.64 21.25 6.07
N GLY A 28 27.38 22.49 6.48
CA GLY A 28 27.38 22.87 7.90
C GLY A 28 28.70 22.65 8.66
N ASN A 29 29.85 22.61 7.96
CA ASN A 29 31.15 22.24 8.54
C ASN A 29 31.22 20.80 9.08
N LEU A 30 30.46 19.85 8.54
CA LEU A 30 30.52 18.45 8.96
C LEU A 30 31.95 17.88 8.91
N SER A 31 32.74 18.26 7.91
CA SER A 31 34.15 17.85 7.81
C SER A 31 35.02 18.30 8.99
N SER A 32 34.78 19.49 9.56
CA SER A 32 35.52 19.92 10.75
C SER A 32 35.07 19.13 11.98
N PHE A 33 33.77 18.89 12.14
CA PHE A 33 33.26 18.06 13.24
C PHE A 33 33.79 16.62 13.18
N GLN A 34 33.97 16.05 11.98
CA GLN A 34 34.62 14.74 11.79
C GLN A 34 36.07 14.78 12.29
N ALA A 35 36.85 15.78 11.86
CA ALA A 35 38.24 15.94 12.27
C ALA A 35 38.36 16.17 13.79
N ASP A 36 37.46 16.96 14.38
CA ASP A 36 37.42 17.21 15.82
C ASP A 36 37.10 15.92 16.60
N CYS A 37 36.18 15.08 16.10
CA CYS A 37 35.88 13.78 16.70
C CYS A 37 37.06 12.81 16.62
N GLU A 38 37.73 12.73 15.47
CA GLU A 38 38.95 11.92 15.31
C GLU A 38 40.07 12.38 16.23
N HIS A 39 40.27 13.70 16.36
CA HIS A 39 41.23 14.27 17.29
C HIS A 39 40.89 13.89 18.74
N LEU A 40 39.64 14.04 19.17
CA LEU A 40 39.20 13.66 20.52
C LEU A 40 39.37 12.16 20.78
N LYS A 41 39.16 11.31 19.77
CA LYS A 41 39.38 9.87 19.86
C LYS A 41 40.84 9.51 20.12
N ASN A 42 41.75 10.18 19.41
CA ASN A 42 43.19 9.96 19.52
C ASN A 42 43.76 10.53 20.82
N ALA A 43 43.31 11.72 21.23
CA ALA A 43 43.77 12.40 22.45
C ALA A 43 43.04 11.96 23.73
N MET A 44 42.10 11.01 23.65
CA MET A 44 41.19 10.65 24.73
C MET A 44 41.90 10.22 26.03
N PHE A 45 43.07 9.59 25.91
CA PHE A 45 43.85 9.09 27.05
C PHE A 45 44.85 10.12 27.60
N ASP A 46 45.13 11.19 26.86
CA ASP A 46 46.12 12.21 27.21
C ASP A 46 45.49 13.48 27.79
N MET A 47 44.17 13.64 27.67
CA MET A 47 43.42 14.82 28.13
C MET A 47 42.82 14.64 29.52
N SER A 48 42.66 15.75 30.26
CA SER A 48 41.88 15.75 31.50
C SER A 48 40.40 15.49 31.22
N ARG A 49 39.70 14.87 32.18
CA ARG A 49 38.28 14.51 32.02
C ARG A 49 37.40 15.73 31.82
N GLU A 50 37.71 16.83 32.48
CA GLU A 50 36.98 18.10 32.41
C GLU A 50 37.12 18.70 31.02
N ARG A 51 38.31 18.63 30.42
CA ARG A 51 38.55 19.15 29.08
C ARG A 51 37.86 18.28 28.02
N LEU A 52 37.96 16.96 28.15
CA LEU A 52 37.29 16.01 27.27
C LEU A 52 35.77 16.20 27.27
N ALA A 53 35.17 16.36 28.45
CA ALA A 53 33.74 16.64 28.58
C ALA A 53 33.35 17.97 27.91
N ALA A 54 34.11 19.05 28.17
CA ALA A 54 33.82 20.36 27.61
C ALA A 54 33.92 20.40 26.08
N ASP A 55 34.90 19.73 25.48
CA ASP A 55 35.05 19.69 24.02
C ASP A 55 34.00 18.77 23.37
N LEU A 56 33.62 17.68 24.02
CA LEU A 56 32.52 16.82 23.58
C LEU A 56 31.16 17.53 23.63
N ASP A 57 30.87 18.27 24.70
CA ASP A 57 29.62 19.05 24.84
C ASP A 57 29.50 20.12 23.74
N LYS A 58 30.62 20.74 23.34
CA LYS A 58 30.64 21.69 22.22
C LYS A 58 30.25 21.02 20.90
N ILE A 59 30.83 19.86 20.61
CA ILE A 59 30.53 19.09 19.39
C ILE A 59 29.07 18.63 19.41
N GLU A 60 28.59 18.08 20.51
CA GLU A 60 27.20 17.63 20.66
C GLU A 60 26.20 18.77 20.46
N THR A 61 26.50 19.96 21.00
CA THR A 61 25.68 21.17 20.82
C THR A 61 25.69 21.64 19.37
N GLY A 62 26.86 21.65 18.73
CA GLY A 62 27.00 22.02 17.31
C GLY A 62 26.22 21.08 16.39
N ILE A 63 26.31 19.78 16.63
CA ILE A 63 25.57 18.77 15.86
C ILE A 63 24.07 18.89 16.11
N ALA A 64 23.62 19.07 17.35
CA ALA A 64 22.21 19.26 17.65
C ALA A 64 21.61 20.48 16.95
N PHE A 65 22.40 21.55 16.79
CA PHE A 65 22.00 22.71 16.00
C PHE A 65 21.90 22.39 14.49
N LEU A 66 22.88 21.68 13.94
CA LEU A 66 22.86 21.25 12.54
C LEU A 66 21.69 20.31 12.25
N GLU A 67 21.39 19.37 13.14
CA GLU A 67 20.27 18.45 13.01
C GLU A 67 18.93 19.20 12.89
N LYS A 68 18.69 20.20 13.76
CA LYS A 68 17.48 21.06 13.67
C LYS A 68 17.42 21.84 12.37
N ARG A 69 18.55 22.43 11.95
CA ARG A 69 18.63 23.16 10.68
C ARG A 69 18.43 22.26 9.47
N CYS A 70 18.85 21.00 9.56
CA CYS A 70 18.64 20.00 8.52
C CYS A 70 17.14 19.69 8.39
N GLU A 71 16.46 19.45 9.51
CA GLU A 71 15.03 19.15 9.59
C GLU A 71 14.15 20.25 8.94
N GLU A 72 14.42 21.52 9.27
CA GLU A 72 13.67 22.68 8.76
C GLU A 72 13.71 22.82 7.22
N GLY A 73 14.76 22.28 6.59
CA GLY A 73 15.04 22.43 5.16
C GLY A 73 15.09 21.12 4.38
N LEU A 74 14.47 20.04 4.88
CA LEU A 74 14.52 18.73 4.22
C LEU A 74 13.90 18.77 2.81
N THR A 75 14.71 18.44 1.81
CA THR A 75 14.23 18.24 0.43
C THR A 75 13.55 16.87 0.29
N PRO A 76 12.70 16.66 -0.74
CA PRO A 76 12.10 15.34 -0.99
C PRO A 76 13.14 14.23 -1.17
N MET A 77 14.28 14.51 -1.82
CA MET A 77 15.35 13.53 -1.98
C MET A 77 16.07 13.23 -0.66
N GLU A 78 16.22 14.23 0.22
CA GLU A 78 16.77 14.02 1.56
C GLU A 78 15.84 13.14 2.42
N ARG A 79 14.51 13.29 2.29
CA ARG A 79 13.52 12.37 2.90
C ARG A 79 13.68 10.94 2.37
N VAL A 80 13.88 10.76 1.06
CA VAL A 80 14.20 9.45 0.48
C VAL A 80 15.45 8.84 1.11
N ARG A 81 16.51 9.64 1.34
CA ARG A 81 17.74 9.17 2.00
C ARG A 81 17.52 8.81 3.47
N ILE A 82 16.68 9.56 4.20
CA ILE A 82 16.26 9.22 5.58
C ILE A 82 15.58 7.84 5.58
N VAL A 83 14.63 7.62 4.68
CA VAL A 83 13.86 6.37 4.57
C VAL A 83 14.75 5.18 4.24
N ARG A 84 15.73 5.36 3.35
CA ARG A 84 16.65 4.29 2.93
C ARG A 84 17.85 4.10 3.86
N SER A 85 17.87 4.76 5.02
CA SER A 85 18.97 4.59 5.97
C SER A 85 18.88 3.25 6.70
N PRO A 86 20.00 2.52 6.88
CA PRO A 86 20.04 1.32 7.73
C PRO A 86 19.67 1.58 9.20
N LEU A 87 19.77 2.84 9.65
CA LEU A 87 19.40 3.24 11.01
C LEU A 87 17.89 3.39 11.20
N ARG A 88 17.11 3.39 10.11
CA ARG A 88 15.65 3.44 10.19
C ARG A 88 15.13 2.12 10.75
N PHE A 89 14.03 2.19 11.48
CA PHE A 89 13.31 1.02 11.92
C PHE A 89 12.79 0.18 10.73
N SER A 90 12.64 -1.11 10.97
CA SER A 90 12.10 -2.12 10.06
C SER A 90 10.68 -2.54 10.48
N LEU A 91 10.05 -3.44 9.71
CA LEU A 91 8.75 -4.00 10.09
C LEU A 91 8.89 -4.90 11.32
N LYS A 92 10.01 -5.59 11.48
CA LYS A 92 10.31 -6.38 12.67
C LYS A 92 10.35 -5.52 13.93
N ASP A 93 10.99 -4.34 13.88
CA ASP A 93 10.99 -3.40 15.02
C ASP A 93 9.56 -2.96 15.37
N ILE A 94 8.69 -2.76 14.38
CA ILE A 94 7.28 -2.48 14.61
C ILE A 94 6.59 -3.66 15.28
N LEU A 95 6.80 -4.89 14.80
CA LEU A 95 6.19 -6.09 15.39
C LEU A 95 6.56 -6.24 16.87
N GLU A 96 7.81 -5.98 17.21
CA GLU A 96 8.33 -6.09 18.58
C GLU A 96 7.86 -4.96 19.50
N ASN A 97 7.67 -3.74 18.99
CA ASN A 97 7.36 -2.56 19.82
C ASN A 97 5.89 -2.11 19.78
N VAL A 98 5.13 -2.46 18.74
CA VAL A 98 3.73 -2.03 18.56
C VAL A 98 2.75 -3.09 19.02
N TYR A 99 3.09 -4.38 18.96
CA TYR A 99 2.20 -5.49 19.30
C TYR A 99 2.69 -6.22 20.56
N GLU A 100 1.77 -6.78 21.35
CA GLU A 100 2.14 -7.49 22.58
C GLU A 100 2.73 -8.87 22.32
N GLU A 101 2.19 -9.56 21.32
CA GLU A 101 2.59 -10.89 20.91
C GLU A 101 2.37 -11.02 19.41
N TYR A 102 3.31 -11.63 18.71
CA TYR A 102 3.15 -11.97 17.32
C TYR A 102 3.74 -13.35 17.02
N THR A 103 3.15 -14.04 16.05
CA THR A 103 3.66 -15.27 15.48
C THR A 103 3.87 -15.04 14.00
N GLU A 104 5.12 -15.08 13.55
CA GLU A 104 5.44 -15.04 12.12
C GLU A 104 4.85 -16.29 11.45
N LEU A 105 4.19 -16.07 10.32
CA LEU A 105 3.53 -17.09 9.53
C LEU A 105 4.35 -17.34 8.26
N GLY A 106 4.71 -18.60 8.06
CA GLY A 106 5.43 -19.08 6.89
C GLY A 106 6.51 -20.09 7.25
N GLY A 107 7.05 -20.77 6.22
CA GLY A 107 8.38 -21.36 6.31
C GLY A 107 8.53 -22.84 6.66
N GLU A 108 7.50 -23.57 7.12
CA GLU A 108 7.63 -25.03 7.27
C GLU A 108 7.00 -25.76 6.07
N GLY A 109 7.86 -26.19 5.13
CA GLY A 109 7.46 -26.92 3.91
C GLY A 109 7.10 -26.03 2.70
N GLU A 110 7.20 -24.70 2.83
CA GLU A 110 7.04 -23.79 1.69
C GLU A 110 8.30 -23.82 0.81
N PHE A 111 8.12 -24.16 -0.48
CA PHE A 111 9.24 -24.30 -1.43
C PHE A 111 9.92 -22.97 -1.79
N ASN A 112 9.26 -21.82 -1.60
CA ASN A 112 9.77 -20.50 -1.97
C ASN A 112 9.51 -19.48 -0.86
N ILE A 113 10.46 -19.34 0.07
CA ILE A 113 10.39 -18.32 1.12
C ILE A 113 10.96 -17.01 0.57
N ASP A 114 10.16 -15.95 0.58
CA ASP A 114 10.64 -14.59 0.33
C ASP A 114 10.88 -13.87 1.67
N PRO A 115 12.14 -13.64 2.07
CA PRO A 115 12.45 -12.93 3.31
C PRO A 115 12.07 -11.44 3.24
N ALA A 116 11.83 -10.89 2.04
CA ALA A 116 11.40 -9.49 1.90
C ALA A 116 9.92 -9.30 2.28
N MET A 117 9.10 -10.35 2.31
CA MET A 117 7.69 -10.29 2.72
C MET A 117 7.46 -11.01 4.04
N MET A 118 7.14 -10.24 5.07
CA MET A 118 6.77 -10.77 6.38
C MET A 118 5.26 -10.79 6.55
N VAL A 119 4.77 -11.88 7.14
CA VAL A 119 3.37 -12.05 7.52
C VAL A 119 3.38 -12.55 8.96
N ALA A 120 2.61 -11.93 9.85
CA ALA A 120 2.49 -12.35 11.23
C ALA A 120 1.05 -12.22 11.71
N LYS A 121 0.59 -13.16 12.54
CA LYS A 121 -0.61 -12.98 13.35
C LYS A 121 -0.19 -12.33 14.65
N ALA A 122 -0.80 -11.20 15.00
CA ALA A 122 -0.41 -10.42 16.17
C ALA A 122 -1.61 -10.06 17.03
N ASN A 123 -1.35 -9.81 18.32
CA ASN A 123 -2.35 -9.40 19.30
C ASN A 123 -2.10 -7.96 19.73
N ILE A 124 -3.18 -7.18 19.83
CA ILE A 124 -3.21 -5.83 20.39
C ILE A 124 -4.02 -5.86 21.68
N VAL A 125 -3.43 -5.42 22.80
CA VAL A 125 -4.12 -5.29 24.09
C VAL A 125 -4.51 -3.84 24.39
N ARG A 126 -5.82 -3.57 24.36
CA ARG A 126 -6.40 -2.28 24.71
C ARG A 126 -6.85 -2.29 26.18
N ARG A 127 -6.57 -1.21 26.93
CA ARG A 127 -7.07 -1.06 28.30
C ARG A 127 -8.29 -0.14 28.29
N ILE A 128 -9.45 -0.68 28.64
CA ILE A 128 -10.71 0.06 28.66
C ILE A 128 -11.28 -0.04 30.07
N LYS A 129 -11.45 1.11 30.75
CA LYS A 129 -11.93 1.16 32.14
C LYS A 129 -11.14 0.21 33.06
N LYS A 130 -9.81 0.15 32.89
CA LYS A 130 -8.88 -0.75 33.59
C LYS A 130 -9.00 -2.25 33.29
N LYS A 131 -9.86 -2.67 32.35
CA LYS A 131 -9.93 -4.07 31.86
C LYS A 131 -9.12 -4.23 30.56
N PRO A 132 -8.30 -5.28 30.42
CA PRO A 132 -7.62 -5.59 29.17
C PRO A 132 -8.59 -6.24 28.18
N TYR A 133 -8.52 -5.79 26.93
CA TYR A 133 -9.24 -6.34 25.78
C TYR A 133 -8.24 -6.67 24.69
N THR A 134 -8.15 -7.94 24.33
CA THR A 134 -7.25 -8.40 23.27
C THR A 134 -7.99 -8.45 21.95
N SER A 135 -7.36 -7.92 20.90
CA SER A 135 -7.86 -8.00 19.53
C SER A 135 -6.75 -8.55 18.65
N SER A 136 -7.05 -9.62 17.92
CA SER A 136 -6.10 -10.21 16.97
C SER A 136 -6.17 -9.49 15.63
N VAL A 137 -5.02 -9.38 14.96
CA VAL A 137 -4.88 -8.79 13.63
C VAL A 137 -3.89 -9.58 12.80
N MET A 138 -4.04 -9.49 11.49
CA MET A 138 -3.05 -9.97 10.55
C MET A 138 -2.13 -8.81 10.17
N VAL A 139 -0.83 -8.97 10.38
CA VAL A 139 0.20 -8.01 9.95
C VAL A 139 0.87 -8.55 8.71
N ILE A 140 0.91 -7.75 7.65
CA ILE A 140 1.53 -8.13 6.36
C ILE A 140 2.35 -6.95 5.88
N GLY A 141 3.60 -7.15 5.48
CA GLY A 141 4.37 -6.04 4.95
C GLY A 141 5.75 -6.42 4.49
N GLN A 142 6.40 -5.45 3.88
CA GLN A 142 7.78 -5.62 3.44
C GLN A 142 8.76 -5.39 4.59
N GLU A 143 9.77 -6.25 4.65
CA GLU A 143 10.80 -6.25 5.68
C GLU A 143 12.14 -5.89 5.04
N THR A 144 12.63 -4.69 5.36
CA THR A 144 13.87 -4.13 4.80
C THR A 144 15.12 -4.61 5.54
N GLY A 145 14.99 -4.95 6.82
CA GLY A 145 16.09 -5.13 7.75
C GLY A 145 16.87 -3.83 8.01
N HIS A 146 18.07 -4.00 8.56
CA HIS A 146 19.07 -2.96 8.82
C HIS A 146 20.29 -3.12 7.89
N GLY A 147 20.05 -3.46 6.62
CA GLY A 147 21.08 -3.61 5.59
C GLY A 147 21.38 -5.05 5.18
N GLU A 148 20.53 -6.02 5.54
CA GLU A 148 20.67 -7.40 5.11
C GLU A 148 20.34 -7.57 3.62
N GLU A 149 21.34 -7.90 2.81
CA GLU A 149 21.18 -8.07 1.36
C GLU A 149 20.14 -9.12 0.97
N PHE A 150 20.00 -10.20 1.76
CA PHE A 150 19.06 -11.28 1.46
C PHE A 150 17.58 -10.84 1.46
N ARG A 151 17.26 -9.69 2.06
CA ARG A 151 15.92 -9.09 2.06
C ARG A 151 15.65 -8.17 0.87
N ASN A 152 16.62 -7.97 -0.02
CA ASN A 152 16.50 -7.12 -1.21
C ASN A 152 15.99 -5.69 -0.90
N GLY A 153 16.30 -5.17 0.29
CA GLY A 153 15.81 -3.88 0.77
C GLY A 153 14.28 -3.79 0.82
N GLY A 154 13.56 -4.89 1.08
CA GLY A 154 12.10 -4.94 1.07
C GLY A 154 11.49 -5.11 -0.33
N SER A 155 12.30 -5.29 -1.38
CA SER A 155 11.79 -5.56 -2.73
C SER A 155 11.32 -7.01 -2.84
N CYS A 156 10.00 -7.20 -2.74
CA CYS A 156 9.39 -8.53 -2.76
C CYS A 156 9.38 -9.13 -4.16
N LYS A 157 9.63 -10.42 -4.21
CA LYS A 157 9.48 -11.29 -5.37
C LYS A 157 8.02 -11.73 -5.50
N PRO A 158 7.60 -12.29 -6.66
CA PRO A 158 6.21 -12.69 -6.86
C PRO A 158 5.68 -13.66 -5.80
N TRP A 159 6.47 -14.64 -5.36
CA TRP A 159 6.04 -15.59 -4.32
C TRP A 159 5.89 -14.95 -2.93
N GLY A 160 6.62 -13.87 -2.62
CA GLY A 160 6.35 -13.05 -1.43
C GLY A 160 4.98 -12.40 -1.50
N ASN A 161 4.64 -11.79 -2.65
CA ASN A 161 3.31 -11.22 -2.85
C ASN A 161 2.19 -12.28 -2.86
N GLU A 162 2.47 -13.49 -3.33
CA GLU A 162 1.53 -14.62 -3.24
C GLU A 162 1.31 -15.05 -1.79
N LYS A 163 2.37 -15.16 -0.98
CA LYS A 163 2.28 -15.39 0.47
C LYS A 163 1.39 -14.34 1.13
N ALA A 164 1.59 -13.06 0.81
CA ALA A 164 0.74 -11.98 1.31
C ALA A 164 -0.73 -12.21 0.96
N LEU A 165 -1.06 -12.52 -0.30
CA LEU A 165 -2.42 -12.81 -0.75
C LEU A 165 -3.05 -13.99 0.01
N ARG A 166 -2.30 -15.07 0.20
CA ARG A 166 -2.76 -16.25 0.95
C ARG A 166 -3.19 -15.88 2.36
N TYR A 167 -2.37 -15.13 3.08
CA TYR A 167 -2.67 -14.74 4.46
C TYR A 167 -3.69 -13.60 4.58
N MET A 168 -3.87 -12.76 3.54
CA MET A 168 -5.03 -11.88 3.45
C MET A 168 -6.35 -12.69 3.44
N LYS A 169 -6.38 -13.84 2.77
CA LYS A 169 -7.56 -14.74 2.76
C LYS A 169 -7.76 -15.48 4.09
N VAL A 170 -6.67 -15.83 4.77
CA VAL A 170 -6.75 -16.35 6.15
C VAL A 170 -7.37 -15.30 7.07
N ALA A 171 -6.89 -14.05 7.03
CA ALA A 171 -7.45 -12.95 7.83
C ALA A 171 -8.95 -12.72 7.55
N GLU A 172 -9.35 -12.77 6.28
CA GLU A 172 -10.76 -12.70 5.88
C GLU A 172 -11.60 -13.87 6.44
N THR A 173 -11.02 -15.07 6.53
CA THR A 173 -11.69 -16.27 7.06
C THR A 173 -11.86 -16.18 8.58
N GLU A 174 -10.84 -15.69 9.28
CA GLU A 174 -10.88 -15.48 10.73
C GLU A 174 -11.71 -14.25 11.13
N GLY A 175 -11.98 -13.34 10.20
CA GLY A 175 -12.74 -12.11 10.47
C GLY A 175 -11.91 -11.03 11.16
N ILE A 176 -10.58 -11.11 11.12
CA ILE A 176 -9.68 -10.16 11.78
C ILE A 176 -9.19 -9.07 10.82
N PRO A 177 -8.96 -7.82 11.30
CA PRO A 177 -8.39 -6.75 10.50
C PRO A 177 -6.99 -7.06 9.98
N ILE A 178 -6.61 -6.40 8.88
CA ILE A 178 -5.28 -6.47 8.30
C ILE A 178 -4.56 -5.13 8.46
N HIS A 179 -3.35 -5.17 9.02
CA HIS A 179 -2.43 -4.03 9.08
C HIS A 179 -1.28 -4.26 8.08
N PHE A 180 -1.25 -3.44 7.04
CA PHE A 180 -0.21 -3.44 6.03
C PHE A 180 0.91 -2.47 6.37
N PHE A 181 2.17 -2.89 6.19
CA PHE A 181 3.34 -2.02 6.30
C PHE A 181 4.11 -2.00 4.99
N ILE A 182 4.19 -0.82 4.39
CA ILE A 182 4.66 -0.61 3.01
C ILE A 182 6.05 0.00 3.05
N PHE A 183 7.07 -0.87 3.08
CA PHE A 183 8.50 -0.55 3.20
C PHE A 183 9.27 -1.16 2.02
N THR A 184 9.03 -0.63 0.83
CA THR A 184 9.59 -1.17 -0.40
C THR A 184 9.99 -0.07 -1.40
N PRO A 185 11.20 -0.13 -1.98
CA PRO A 185 11.60 0.74 -3.08
C PRO A 185 10.88 0.36 -4.40
N GLY A 186 10.28 -0.84 -4.46
CA GLY A 186 9.61 -1.38 -5.63
C GLY A 186 9.54 -2.90 -5.61
N SER A 187 8.80 -3.48 -6.56
CA SER A 187 8.80 -4.94 -6.72
C SER A 187 10.15 -5.41 -7.24
N TYR A 188 10.60 -6.59 -6.79
CA TYR A 188 11.76 -7.24 -7.42
C TYR A 188 11.41 -7.55 -8.89
N PRO A 189 12.27 -7.16 -9.86
CA PRO A 189 11.95 -7.24 -11.28
C PRO A 189 12.08 -8.69 -11.79
N VAL A 190 11.07 -9.51 -11.50
CA VAL A 190 10.93 -10.87 -12.08
C VAL A 190 9.92 -10.80 -13.22
N GLU A 191 10.37 -11.07 -14.44
CA GLU A 191 9.51 -11.11 -15.64
C GLU A 191 8.98 -12.53 -15.92
N GLU A 192 9.74 -13.57 -15.55
CA GLU A 192 9.34 -14.97 -15.74
C GLU A 192 8.06 -15.33 -14.97
N TYR A 193 7.19 -16.13 -15.60
CA TYR A 193 5.90 -16.53 -15.06
C TYR A 193 6.00 -17.11 -13.62
N PRO A 194 5.18 -16.66 -12.65
CA PRO A 194 4.02 -15.77 -12.81
C PRO A 194 4.34 -14.28 -12.97
N GLY A 195 5.59 -13.85 -12.82
CA GLY A 195 5.99 -12.46 -13.00
C GLY A 195 5.47 -11.52 -11.89
N ALA A 196 6.19 -10.43 -11.66
CA ALA A 196 5.82 -9.44 -10.65
C ALA A 196 4.45 -8.80 -10.93
N ALA A 197 4.23 -8.38 -12.18
CA ALA A 197 3.02 -7.65 -12.56
C ALA A 197 1.74 -8.47 -12.37
N GLN A 198 1.74 -9.76 -12.75
CA GLN A 198 0.56 -10.62 -12.63
C GLN A 198 0.21 -10.82 -11.16
N GLN A 199 1.19 -11.06 -10.30
CA GLN A 199 0.93 -11.28 -8.89
C GLN A 199 0.44 -9.99 -8.20
N ILE A 200 1.02 -8.83 -8.52
CA ILE A 200 0.53 -7.53 -8.04
C ILE A 200 -0.94 -7.34 -8.44
N ALA A 201 -1.30 -7.63 -9.69
CA ALA A 201 -2.67 -7.54 -10.18
C ALA A 201 -3.63 -8.49 -9.43
N ARG A 202 -3.21 -9.73 -9.15
CA ARG A 202 -3.99 -10.69 -8.35
C ARG A 202 -4.25 -10.18 -6.93
N ASN A 203 -3.22 -9.62 -6.28
CA ASN A 203 -3.36 -9.04 -4.95
C ASN A 203 -4.34 -7.86 -4.95
N LEU A 204 -4.17 -6.91 -5.87
CA LEU A 204 -5.07 -5.77 -6.02
C LEU A 204 -6.52 -6.22 -6.21
N TYR A 205 -6.76 -7.19 -7.10
CA TYR A 205 -8.10 -7.73 -7.34
C TYR A 205 -8.69 -8.34 -6.07
N ALA A 206 -7.92 -9.13 -5.32
CA ALA A 206 -8.38 -9.72 -4.07
C ALA A 206 -8.70 -8.67 -3.01
N MET A 207 -7.81 -7.68 -2.81
CA MET A 207 -7.97 -6.62 -1.81
C MET A 207 -9.24 -5.80 -2.02
N THR A 208 -9.67 -5.57 -3.26
CA THR A 208 -10.94 -4.87 -3.53
C THR A 208 -12.16 -5.57 -2.92
N LYS A 209 -12.10 -6.89 -2.70
CA LYS A 209 -13.22 -7.72 -2.26
C LYS A 209 -13.11 -8.24 -0.82
N LEU A 210 -11.99 -8.02 -0.13
CA LEU A 210 -11.78 -8.54 1.23
C LEU A 210 -12.82 -8.01 2.22
N ARG A 211 -13.43 -8.91 2.99
CA ARG A 211 -14.54 -8.57 3.90
C ARG A 211 -14.12 -8.06 5.27
N VAL A 212 -12.82 -7.83 5.48
CA VAL A 212 -12.24 -7.32 6.73
C VAL A 212 -11.68 -5.90 6.56
N PRO A 213 -11.60 -5.10 7.64
CA PRO A 213 -10.94 -3.79 7.61
C PRO A 213 -9.46 -3.91 7.23
N MET A 214 -8.98 -3.02 6.36
CA MET A 214 -7.58 -2.96 5.96
C MET A 214 -7.00 -1.58 6.24
N ILE A 215 -5.90 -1.52 6.98
CA ILE A 215 -5.16 -0.30 7.28
C ILE A 215 -3.76 -0.44 6.72
N SER A 216 -3.24 0.56 6.00
CA SER A 216 -1.86 0.53 5.52
C SER A 216 -1.03 1.68 6.09
N VAL A 217 0.21 1.42 6.44
CA VAL A 217 1.19 2.41 6.91
C VAL A 217 2.37 2.44 5.95
N ILE A 218 2.65 3.61 5.39
CA ILE A 218 3.66 3.81 4.35
C ILE A 218 4.91 4.47 4.95
N SER A 219 6.06 3.83 4.78
CA SER A 219 7.37 4.47 4.95
C SER A 219 8.04 4.66 3.59
N GLU A 220 8.23 3.59 2.85
CA GLU A 220 8.79 3.60 1.50
C GLU A 220 7.77 2.94 0.58
N GLY A 221 7.07 3.72 -0.24
CA GLY A 221 6.12 3.15 -1.18
C GLY A 221 6.50 3.38 -2.62
N GLY A 222 7.32 2.45 -3.13
CA GLY A 222 7.70 2.37 -4.53
C GLY A 222 6.68 1.64 -5.40
N SER A 223 5.97 2.41 -6.24
CA SER A 223 5.25 1.93 -7.41
C SER A 223 4.32 0.74 -7.15
N GLY A 224 4.21 -0.18 -8.12
CA GLY A 224 3.38 -1.38 -8.02
C GLY A 224 3.78 -2.35 -6.90
N GLY A 225 5.05 -2.34 -6.45
CA GLY A 225 5.49 -3.16 -5.32
C GLY A 225 4.82 -2.75 -4.01
N ALA A 226 4.65 -1.44 -3.80
CA ALA A 226 3.91 -0.90 -2.69
C ALA A 226 2.41 -1.19 -2.78
N GLU A 227 1.81 -1.01 -3.97
CA GLU A 227 0.39 -1.29 -4.21
C GLU A 227 0.03 -2.78 -4.13
N ALA A 228 1.01 -3.70 -4.19
CA ALA A 228 0.81 -5.14 -3.99
C ALA A 228 0.16 -5.47 -2.63
N VAL A 229 0.34 -4.60 -1.64
CA VAL A 229 -0.26 -4.66 -0.30
C VAL A 229 -0.79 -3.28 0.15
N GLY A 230 -0.98 -2.37 -0.82
CA GLY A 230 -1.23 -0.95 -0.56
C GLY A 230 -2.69 -0.51 -0.59
N LEU A 231 -3.55 -1.30 -1.22
CA LEU A 231 -4.98 -1.01 -1.33
C LEU A 231 -5.68 -1.30 0.00
N SER A 232 -5.93 -0.25 0.77
CA SER A 232 -6.54 -0.31 2.10
C SER A 232 -7.72 0.65 2.28
N ASP A 233 -8.53 0.43 3.32
CA ASP A 233 -9.64 1.29 3.70
C ASP A 233 -9.15 2.61 4.32
N PHE A 234 -8.00 2.58 5.00
CA PHE A 234 -7.35 3.75 5.59
C PHE A 234 -5.83 3.68 5.38
N ARG A 235 -5.26 4.75 4.81
CA ARG A 235 -3.85 4.85 4.43
C ARG A 235 -3.17 5.91 5.28
N ILE A 236 -2.17 5.49 6.04
CA ILE A 236 -1.32 6.33 6.87
C ILE A 236 0.06 6.39 6.21
N MET A 237 0.76 7.52 6.37
CA MET A 237 2.13 7.69 5.93
C MET A 237 2.96 8.34 7.03
N PHE A 238 4.20 7.90 7.22
CA PHE A 238 5.12 8.60 8.10
C PHE A 238 5.59 9.90 7.45
N SER A 239 5.90 10.92 8.26
CA SER A 239 6.21 12.27 7.73
C SER A 239 7.45 12.31 6.84
N ASP A 240 8.48 11.52 7.14
CA ASP A 240 9.69 11.43 6.30
C ASP A 240 9.58 10.34 5.24
N GLY A 241 8.50 9.55 5.29
CA GLY A 241 8.16 8.58 4.26
C GLY A 241 7.96 9.22 2.89
N TYR A 242 8.05 8.39 1.84
CA TYR A 242 7.69 8.79 0.48
C TYR A 242 6.75 7.79 -0.19
N TYR A 243 5.93 8.29 -1.12
CA TYR A 243 5.02 7.49 -1.93
C TYR A 243 5.05 7.97 -3.39
N SER A 244 5.41 7.09 -4.32
CA SER A 244 5.65 7.48 -5.72
C SER A 244 5.37 6.36 -6.72
N VAL A 245 4.97 6.74 -7.93
CA VAL A 245 4.79 5.83 -9.07
C VAL A 245 6.12 5.30 -9.62
N ILE A 246 7.22 6.03 -9.43
CA ILE A 246 8.56 5.69 -9.88
C ILE A 246 9.60 6.25 -8.90
N SER A 247 10.77 5.62 -8.78
CA SER A 247 11.87 6.19 -8.00
C SER A 247 12.37 7.51 -8.62
N PRO A 248 12.84 8.47 -7.82
CA PRO A 248 13.46 9.69 -8.35
C PRO A 248 14.60 9.42 -9.33
N GLU A 249 15.41 8.39 -9.06
CA GLU A 249 16.51 7.98 -9.92
C GLU A 249 16.00 7.41 -11.26
N GLY A 250 14.92 6.62 -11.22
CA GLY A 250 14.29 6.07 -12.42
C GLY A 250 13.65 7.16 -13.29
N ALA A 251 12.97 8.13 -12.66
CA ALA A 251 12.42 9.28 -13.37
C ALA A 251 13.52 10.11 -14.06
N ALA A 252 14.59 10.40 -13.33
CA ALA A 252 15.72 11.16 -13.85
C ALA A 252 16.47 10.43 -14.98
N ALA A 253 16.60 9.10 -14.90
CA ALA A 253 17.17 8.30 -15.99
C ALA A 253 16.34 8.39 -17.27
N ILE A 254 15.01 8.35 -17.16
CA ILE A 254 14.07 8.47 -18.29
C ILE A 254 14.10 9.88 -18.87
N GLU A 255 13.96 10.90 -18.02
CA GLU A 255 13.93 12.31 -18.43
C GLU A 255 15.26 12.73 -19.07
N GLY A 256 16.38 12.32 -18.46
CA GLY A 256 17.73 12.61 -18.94
C GLY A 256 18.18 11.73 -20.12
N ARG A 257 17.35 10.76 -20.56
CA ARG A 257 17.69 9.78 -21.60
C ARG A 257 19.05 9.11 -21.35
N VAL A 258 19.30 8.79 -20.08
CA VAL A 258 20.59 8.26 -19.63
C VAL A 258 20.73 6.83 -20.14
N LYS A 259 21.84 6.53 -20.81
CA LYS A 259 22.13 5.18 -21.28
C LYS A 259 22.43 4.27 -20.10
N GLU A 260 22.10 2.99 -20.25
CA GLU A 260 22.42 1.96 -19.27
C GLU A 260 23.92 2.00 -18.90
N GLY A 261 24.22 1.94 -17.60
CA GLY A 261 25.58 2.06 -17.06
C GLY A 261 26.14 3.48 -16.93
N SER A 262 25.43 4.51 -17.40
CA SER A 262 25.84 5.91 -17.21
C SER A 262 25.26 6.48 -15.91
N ARG A 263 26.01 7.36 -15.23
CA ARG A 263 25.53 8.01 -13.99
C ARG A 263 24.50 9.10 -14.32
N VAL A 264 23.40 9.08 -13.59
CA VAL A 264 22.38 10.14 -13.65
C VAL A 264 22.91 11.38 -12.92
N PRO A 265 22.79 12.59 -13.49
CA PRO A 265 23.19 13.82 -12.80
C PRO A 265 22.44 14.01 -11.47
N PRO A 266 23.13 14.27 -10.34
CA PRO A 266 22.47 14.45 -9.04
C PRO A 266 21.41 15.55 -9.03
N GLU A 267 21.66 16.66 -9.70
CA GLU A 267 20.73 17.78 -9.82
C GLU A 267 19.42 17.37 -10.52
N LEU A 268 19.50 16.48 -11.52
CA LEU A 268 18.32 15.97 -12.21
C LEU A 268 17.50 15.08 -11.28
N ILE A 269 18.14 14.22 -10.47
CA ILE A 269 17.46 13.39 -9.48
C ILE A 269 16.69 14.26 -8.48
N GLU A 270 17.31 15.33 -7.98
CA GLU A 270 16.65 16.26 -7.05
C GLU A 270 15.49 17.00 -7.70
N ASN A 271 15.64 17.43 -8.96
CA ASN A 271 14.56 18.05 -9.72
C ASN A 271 13.38 17.08 -9.93
N CYS A 272 13.64 15.83 -10.32
CA CYS A 272 12.59 14.82 -10.48
C CYS A 272 11.91 14.50 -9.15
N ALA A 273 12.67 14.36 -8.05
CA ALA A 273 12.10 14.12 -6.72
C ALA A 273 11.09 15.22 -6.32
N ASN A 274 11.40 16.48 -6.63
CA ASN A 274 10.52 17.61 -6.39
C ASN A 274 9.26 17.57 -7.27
N GLN A 275 9.41 17.27 -8.57
CA GLN A 275 8.29 17.25 -9.52
C GLN A 275 7.32 16.08 -9.29
N LEU A 276 7.80 14.97 -8.73
CA LEU A 276 6.99 13.78 -8.47
C LEU A 276 6.01 13.94 -7.30
N HIS A 277 6.14 15.00 -6.47
CA HIS A 277 5.26 15.24 -5.32
C HIS A 277 5.14 14.03 -4.37
N ILE A 278 6.30 13.49 -3.99
CA ILE A 278 6.40 12.19 -3.29
C ILE A 278 6.22 12.27 -1.77
N THR A 279 6.19 13.47 -1.18
CA THR A 279 6.22 13.65 0.27
C THR A 279 4.89 13.28 0.93
N ALA A 280 4.89 13.06 2.24
CA ALA A 280 3.66 12.79 2.99
C ALA A 280 2.63 13.93 2.88
N GLU A 281 3.09 15.18 2.92
CA GLU A 281 2.22 16.36 2.80
C GLU A 281 1.62 16.50 1.39
N ASP A 282 2.41 16.17 0.35
CA ASP A 282 1.91 16.13 -1.02
C ASP A 282 0.84 15.04 -1.18
N ASN A 283 1.13 13.83 -0.70
CA ASN A 283 0.20 12.70 -0.78
C ASN A 283 -1.10 12.96 0.00
N LEU A 284 -1.02 13.62 1.15
CA LEU A 284 -2.21 14.04 1.90
C LEU A 284 -3.04 15.04 1.10
N ARG A 285 -2.39 16.02 0.47
CA ARG A 285 -3.05 17.04 -0.37
C ARG A 285 -3.69 16.43 -1.62
N LEU A 286 -3.04 15.45 -2.23
CA LEU A 286 -3.54 14.71 -3.39
C LEU A 286 -4.66 13.71 -3.03
N GLY A 287 -4.89 13.45 -1.74
CA GLY A 287 -5.87 12.48 -1.26
C GLY A 287 -5.48 11.03 -1.53
N THR A 288 -4.18 10.76 -1.72
CA THR A 288 -3.65 9.40 -1.85
C THR A 288 -3.49 8.73 -0.49
N ILE A 289 -3.34 9.50 0.58
CA ILE A 289 -3.34 9.04 1.97
C ILE A 289 -4.40 9.77 2.80
N ASP A 290 -4.75 9.21 3.95
CA ASP A 290 -5.77 9.75 4.85
C ASP A 290 -5.15 10.47 6.07
N ARG A 291 -3.92 10.10 6.47
CA ARG A 291 -3.25 10.68 7.66
C ARG A 291 -1.74 10.60 7.59
N ILE A 292 -1.09 11.58 8.23
CA ILE A 292 0.36 11.58 8.48
C ILE A 292 0.64 11.27 9.96
N ILE A 293 1.56 10.35 10.23
CA ILE A 293 2.19 10.19 11.56
C ILE A 293 3.49 10.99 11.54
N LYS A 294 3.65 11.91 12.49
CA LYS A 294 4.87 12.71 12.62
C LYS A 294 5.99 11.87 13.26
N GLU A 295 7.14 11.85 12.60
CA GLU A 295 8.35 11.20 13.07
C GLU A 295 9.16 12.12 14.01
N PRO A 296 10.11 11.55 14.77
CA PRO A 296 11.16 12.31 15.44
C PRO A 296 12.04 13.05 14.43
N LEU A 297 12.88 13.93 14.97
CA LEU A 297 13.81 14.72 14.18
C LEU A 297 14.73 13.83 13.32
N LEU A 298 14.76 14.11 12.02
CA LEU A 298 15.47 13.34 10.99
C LEU A 298 15.03 11.87 10.88
N GLY A 299 13.75 11.58 11.13
CA GLY A 299 13.18 10.25 10.98
C GLY A 299 13.44 9.30 12.15
N ALA A 300 12.51 8.37 12.38
CA ALA A 300 12.60 7.46 13.51
C ALA A 300 13.61 6.32 13.29
N LYS A 301 14.20 5.87 14.39
CA LYS A 301 15.17 4.77 14.52
C LYS A 301 14.57 3.61 15.30
N SER A 302 15.28 2.48 15.36
CA SER A 302 14.82 1.28 16.08
C SER A 302 14.72 1.46 17.61
N ASP A 303 15.37 2.46 18.20
CA ASP A 303 15.32 2.77 19.64
C ASP A 303 14.34 3.89 20.02
N ASP A 304 13.54 4.40 19.06
CA ASP A 304 12.55 5.45 19.31
C ASP A 304 11.22 4.89 19.87
N PHE A 305 11.25 4.40 21.11
CA PHE A 305 10.09 3.79 21.78
C PHE A 305 8.84 4.68 21.85
N SER A 306 9.02 6.00 22.00
CA SER A 306 7.91 6.95 22.00
C SER A 306 7.22 7.03 20.63
N PHE A 307 7.98 6.91 19.55
CA PHE A 307 7.45 6.85 18.19
C PHE A 307 6.62 5.58 17.99
N PHE A 308 7.12 4.41 18.40
CA PHE A 308 6.33 3.17 18.30
C PHE A 308 5.02 3.21 19.11
N SER A 309 5.02 3.85 20.28
CA SER A 309 3.80 4.11 21.04
C SER A 309 2.80 4.96 20.26
N LEU A 310 3.28 6.01 19.57
CA LEU A 310 2.46 6.82 18.67
C LEU A 310 1.91 6.00 17.50
N VAL A 311 2.75 5.20 16.83
CA VAL A 311 2.34 4.30 15.73
C VAL A 311 1.24 3.37 16.18
N ARG A 312 1.40 2.72 17.33
CA ARG A 312 0.39 1.86 17.94
C ARG A 312 -0.95 2.58 18.10
N SER A 313 -0.93 3.77 18.70
CA SER A 313 -2.14 4.56 18.95
C SER A 313 -2.86 4.93 17.65
N GLU A 314 -2.11 5.29 16.61
CA GLU A 314 -2.66 5.75 15.33
C GLU A 314 -3.21 4.60 14.48
N ILE A 315 -2.58 3.43 14.52
CA ILE A 315 -3.10 2.22 13.85
C ILE A 315 -4.42 1.79 14.49
N ILE A 316 -4.46 1.66 15.83
CA ILE A 316 -5.71 1.30 16.55
C ILE A 316 -6.83 2.29 16.19
N ARG A 317 -6.51 3.58 16.21
CA ARG A 317 -7.43 4.65 15.87
C ARG A 317 -7.93 4.55 14.43
N ALA A 318 -7.06 4.25 13.47
CA ALA A 318 -7.47 4.06 12.08
C ALA A 318 -8.39 2.84 11.91
N THR A 319 -8.08 1.73 12.57
CA THR A 319 -8.94 0.54 12.58
C THR A 319 -10.31 0.85 13.18
N ASP A 320 -10.35 1.54 14.32
CA ASP A 320 -11.59 1.99 14.97
C ASP A 320 -12.42 2.89 14.04
N GLU A 321 -11.80 3.84 13.35
CA GLU A 321 -12.46 4.75 12.42
C GLU A 321 -13.12 3.99 11.26
N VAL A 322 -12.39 3.06 10.62
CA VAL A 322 -12.94 2.23 9.55
C VAL A 322 -14.12 1.41 10.04
N VAL A 323 -13.99 0.74 11.18
CA VAL A 323 -15.07 -0.08 11.76
C VAL A 323 -16.29 0.79 12.10
N LEU A 324 -16.11 1.95 12.73
CA LEU A 324 -17.21 2.85 13.09
C LEU A 324 -17.97 3.39 11.88
N MET A 325 -17.27 3.68 10.77
CA MET A 325 -17.92 4.11 9.52
C MET A 325 -18.89 3.05 8.98
N THR A 326 -18.64 1.76 9.22
CA THR A 326 -19.56 0.68 8.81
C THR A 326 -20.78 0.56 9.73
N LYS A 327 -20.64 0.85 11.03
CA LYS A 327 -21.70 0.66 12.03
C LYS A 327 -22.76 1.75 11.96
N SER A 328 -22.35 3.03 12.01
CA SER A 328 -23.26 4.18 11.94
C SER A 328 -22.51 5.49 11.73
N VAL A 329 -22.92 6.25 10.70
CA VAL A 329 -22.38 7.60 10.43
C VAL A 329 -22.57 8.54 11.64
N ARG A 330 -23.66 8.38 12.42
CA ARG A 330 -23.88 9.17 13.64
C ARG A 330 -22.95 8.74 14.78
N GLY A 331 -22.68 7.44 14.91
CA GLY A 331 -21.73 6.91 15.89
C GLY A 331 -20.30 7.40 15.62
N PHE A 332 -19.90 7.37 14.34
CA PHE A 332 -18.63 7.93 13.88
C PHE A 332 -18.52 9.44 14.15
N ARG A 333 -19.53 10.23 13.77
CA ARG A 333 -19.54 11.68 14.05
C ARG A 333 -19.46 11.99 15.55
N SER A 334 -20.16 11.24 16.39
CA SER A 334 -20.07 11.41 17.85
C SER A 334 -18.69 11.06 18.39
N TYR A 335 -18.03 10.05 17.83
CA TYR A 335 -16.67 9.67 18.19
C TYR A 335 -15.67 10.78 17.81
N GLU A 336 -15.74 11.29 16.57
CA GLU A 336 -14.90 12.41 16.12
C GLU A 336 -15.09 13.67 16.97
N VAL A 337 -16.32 14.00 17.35
CA VAL A 337 -16.61 15.18 18.19
C VAL A 337 -16.03 15.02 19.61
N LYS A 338 -16.18 13.85 20.23
CA LYS A 338 -15.61 13.58 21.56
C LYS A 338 -14.09 13.62 21.54
N LYS A 339 -13.49 13.15 20.45
CA LYS A 339 -12.06 13.17 20.22
C LYS A 339 -11.49 14.57 20.02
N LYS A 340 -12.13 15.42 19.20
CA LYS A 340 -11.69 16.83 19.02
C LYS A 340 -11.70 17.61 20.34
N LYS A 341 -12.42 17.13 21.36
CA LYS A 341 -12.44 17.68 22.71
C LYS A 341 -11.42 17.05 23.66
N ALA A 342 -10.81 15.91 23.32
CA ALA A 342 -9.75 15.30 24.11
C ALA A 342 -8.43 15.99 23.77
N GLU A 343 -7.79 16.64 24.75
CA GLU A 343 -6.53 17.35 24.55
C GLU A 343 -5.34 16.38 24.61
N ASN A 344 -5.46 15.26 25.33
CA ASN A 344 -4.42 14.24 25.45
C ASN A 344 -4.77 12.91 24.76
N VAL A 345 -3.77 12.18 24.27
CA VAL A 345 -3.91 10.84 23.67
C VAL A 345 -4.51 9.83 24.66
N GLU A 346 -4.18 9.96 25.95
CA GLU A 346 -4.73 9.13 27.03
C GLU A 346 -6.19 9.45 27.37
N GLU A 347 -6.67 10.66 27.04
CA GLU A 347 -8.05 11.11 27.24
C GLU A 347 -8.98 10.74 26.07
N ALA A 348 -8.42 10.16 25.00
CA ALA A 348 -9.21 9.64 23.90
C ALA A 348 -10.27 8.67 24.45
N PRO A 349 -11.51 8.70 23.93
CA PRO A 349 -12.59 7.93 24.50
C PRO A 349 -12.26 6.43 24.45
N GLN A 350 -11.99 5.84 25.62
CA GLN A 350 -11.79 4.40 25.82
C GLN A 350 -13.12 3.68 25.60
N ILE A 351 -13.54 3.62 24.34
CA ILE A 351 -14.74 2.91 23.90
C ILE A 351 -14.27 1.59 23.33
N ASP A 352 -14.84 0.50 23.83
CA ASP A 352 -14.64 -0.81 23.25
C ASP A 352 -15.35 -0.89 21.90
N ILE A 353 -14.57 -0.93 20.84
CA ILE A 353 -15.05 -1.13 19.48
C ILE A 353 -14.61 -2.54 19.08
N PRO A 354 -15.52 -3.53 19.11
CA PRO A 354 -15.22 -4.83 18.55
C PRO A 354 -15.02 -4.66 17.06
N TRP A 355 -13.91 -5.20 16.56
CA TRP A 355 -13.52 -5.08 15.15
C TRP A 355 -14.21 -6.11 14.25
N ASP A 356 -14.97 -7.04 14.84
CA ASP A 356 -15.85 -7.94 14.12
C ASP A 356 -16.95 -7.17 13.38
N LEU A 357 -17.19 -7.57 12.14
CA LEU A 357 -18.21 -6.99 11.28
C LEU A 357 -19.33 -8.00 11.01
N ASN A 358 -20.59 -7.58 11.14
CA ASN A 358 -21.72 -8.36 10.66
C ASN A 358 -21.89 -8.23 9.13
N GLN A 359 -22.74 -9.06 8.53
CA GLN A 359 -22.97 -9.08 7.08
C GLN A 359 -23.44 -7.73 6.51
N GLY A 360 -24.18 -6.93 7.29
CA GLY A 360 -24.60 -5.59 6.88
C GLY A 360 -23.44 -4.59 6.87
N GLU A 361 -22.58 -4.64 7.89
CA GLU A 361 -21.37 -3.84 8.02
C GLU A 361 -20.34 -4.18 6.93
N ILE A 362 -20.15 -5.47 6.62
CA ILE A 362 -19.29 -5.93 5.51
C ILE A 362 -19.75 -5.32 4.18
N LYS A 363 -21.06 -5.35 3.88
CA LYS A 363 -21.59 -4.75 2.65
C LYS A 363 -21.32 -3.24 2.59
N ARG A 364 -21.40 -2.54 3.73
CA ARG A 364 -21.08 -1.11 3.82
C ARG A 364 -19.58 -0.86 3.66
N LEU A 365 -18.73 -1.68 4.26
CA LEU A 365 -17.27 -1.60 4.10
C LEU A 365 -16.89 -1.68 2.62
N LEU A 366 -17.38 -2.70 1.91
CA LEU A 366 -17.12 -2.89 0.48
C LEU A 366 -17.62 -1.71 -0.36
N ALA A 367 -18.81 -1.18 -0.04
CA ALA A 367 -19.35 0.00 -0.72
C ALA A 367 -18.52 1.26 -0.47
N LEU A 368 -18.06 1.48 0.77
CA LEU A 368 -17.20 2.61 1.13
C LEU A 368 -15.84 2.51 0.44
N ARG A 369 -15.23 1.33 0.43
CA ARG A 369 -13.97 1.06 -0.28
C ARG A 369 -14.10 1.34 -1.78
N SER A 370 -15.12 0.79 -2.42
CA SER A 370 -15.41 1.04 -3.84
C SER A 370 -15.57 2.54 -4.12
N LYS A 371 -16.31 3.24 -3.25
CA LYS A 371 -16.49 4.70 -3.36
C LYS A 371 -15.18 5.46 -3.20
N LYS A 372 -14.32 5.10 -2.24
CA LYS A 372 -13.01 5.72 -2.00
C LYS A 372 -12.15 5.65 -3.25
N TYR A 373 -11.87 4.46 -3.74
CA TYR A 373 -10.98 4.27 -4.90
C TYR A 373 -11.59 4.79 -6.21
N ARG A 374 -12.91 4.73 -6.37
CA ARG A 374 -13.58 5.40 -7.49
C ARG A 374 -13.41 6.92 -7.42
N SER A 375 -13.53 7.52 -6.24
CA SER A 375 -13.32 8.96 -6.06
C SER A 375 -11.89 9.33 -6.43
N MET A 376 -10.90 8.62 -5.89
CA MET A 376 -9.48 8.83 -6.19
C MET A 376 -9.19 8.74 -7.69
N ALA A 377 -9.75 7.74 -8.38
CA ALA A 377 -9.58 7.57 -9.82
C ALA A 377 -10.23 8.70 -10.64
N MET A 378 -11.37 9.24 -10.19
CA MET A 378 -12.07 10.33 -10.88
C MET A 378 -11.39 11.69 -10.65
N THR A 379 -10.77 11.91 -9.49
CA THR A 379 -10.04 13.15 -9.18
C THR A 379 -8.59 13.14 -9.68
N GLY A 380 -8.03 11.97 -10.01
CA GLY A 380 -6.66 11.83 -10.50
C GLY A 380 -6.41 12.42 -11.90
N PHE A 381 -7.47 12.69 -12.69
CA PHE A 381 -7.34 13.35 -13.99
C PHE A 381 -7.49 14.87 -13.85
N GLY A 382 -6.36 15.58 -13.79
CA GLY A 382 -6.29 17.05 -13.75
C GLY A 382 -6.45 17.75 -15.10
N GLY A 383 -6.81 17.02 -16.17
CA GLY A 383 -7.21 17.66 -17.43
C GLY A 383 -8.51 18.42 -17.20
N HIS A 384 -8.56 19.70 -17.56
CA HIS A 384 -9.79 20.47 -17.56
C HIS A 384 -10.75 19.85 -18.59
N ALA A 385 -11.55 18.88 -18.16
CA ALA A 385 -12.65 18.39 -18.98
C ALA A 385 -13.67 19.53 -19.10
N MET A 386 -13.89 19.99 -20.33
CA MET A 386 -14.91 20.98 -20.65
C MET A 386 -16.24 20.57 -19.99
N PRO A 387 -16.97 21.48 -19.29
CA PRO A 387 -18.18 21.14 -18.55
C PRO A 387 -19.22 20.39 -19.39
N ALA A 388 -19.29 20.68 -20.69
CA ALA A 388 -20.17 20.01 -21.65
C ALA A 388 -19.80 18.54 -21.88
N GLU A 389 -18.51 18.19 -21.95
CA GLU A 389 -18.08 16.80 -22.12
C GLU A 389 -18.42 15.94 -20.89
N ASN A 390 -18.37 16.51 -19.68
CA ASN A 390 -18.71 15.79 -18.46
C ASN A 390 -20.22 15.48 -18.38
N VAL A 391 -21.08 16.39 -18.85
CA VAL A 391 -22.53 16.14 -18.95
C VAL A 391 -22.81 15.05 -20.00
N VAL A 392 -22.17 15.13 -21.18
CA VAL A 392 -22.31 14.12 -22.24
C VAL A 392 -21.79 12.76 -21.78
N LYS A 393 -20.60 12.69 -21.17
CA LYS A 393 -20.05 11.45 -20.60
C LYS A 393 -20.91 10.91 -19.46
N SER A 394 -21.53 11.76 -18.65
CA SER A 394 -22.46 11.33 -17.58
C SER A 394 -23.75 10.76 -18.15
N ILE A 395 -24.32 11.38 -19.19
CA ILE A 395 -25.50 10.86 -19.90
C ILE A 395 -25.14 9.53 -20.58
N GLN A 396 -23.98 9.46 -21.23
CA GLN A 396 -23.48 8.24 -21.87
C GLN A 396 -23.27 7.12 -20.85
N ARG A 397 -22.65 7.40 -19.69
CA ARG A 397 -22.51 6.43 -18.59
C ARG A 397 -23.86 5.97 -18.04
N SER A 398 -24.83 6.87 -17.89
CA SER A 398 -26.18 6.52 -17.46
C SER A 398 -26.89 5.65 -18.49
N ALA A 399 -26.74 5.95 -19.78
CA ALA A 399 -27.30 5.16 -20.88
C ALA A 399 -26.64 3.78 -20.98
N GLU A 400 -25.31 3.71 -20.83
CA GLU A 400 -24.55 2.47 -20.76
C GLU A 400 -24.97 1.65 -19.54
N ASN A 401 -25.07 2.24 -18.35
CA ASN A 401 -25.58 1.55 -17.17
C ASN A 401 -27.01 1.05 -17.38
N LEU A 402 -27.89 1.84 -17.98
CA LEU A 402 -29.26 1.39 -18.30
C LEU A 402 -29.24 0.23 -19.29
N TYR A 403 -28.41 0.32 -20.32
CA TYR A 403 -28.22 -0.72 -21.33
C TYR A 403 -27.66 -2.00 -20.71
N TYR A 404 -26.67 -1.90 -19.82
CA TYR A 404 -26.07 -3.03 -19.13
C TYR A 404 -27.03 -3.65 -18.12
N VAL A 405 -27.75 -2.85 -17.31
CA VAL A 405 -28.79 -3.35 -16.41
C VAL A 405 -29.91 -4.03 -17.21
N PHE A 406 -30.36 -3.45 -18.31
CA PHE A 406 -31.37 -4.06 -19.16
C PHE A 406 -30.87 -5.36 -19.83
N ARG A 407 -29.65 -5.35 -20.37
CA ARG A 407 -29.05 -6.50 -21.05
C ARG A 407 -28.69 -7.65 -20.11
N TYR A 408 -28.25 -7.35 -18.89
CA TYR A 408 -27.72 -8.36 -17.98
C TYR A 408 -28.69 -8.72 -16.85
N ASP A 409 -29.47 -7.79 -16.29
CA ASP A 409 -30.44 -8.13 -15.25
C ASP A 409 -31.81 -8.53 -15.84
N VAL A 410 -32.28 -7.85 -16.89
CA VAL A 410 -33.61 -8.15 -17.47
C VAL A 410 -33.52 -9.27 -18.49
N LEU A 411 -32.65 -9.14 -19.48
CA LEU A 411 -32.53 -10.13 -20.56
C LEU A 411 -31.91 -11.46 -20.11
N LYS A 412 -30.92 -11.48 -19.20
CA LYS A 412 -30.33 -12.74 -18.70
C LYS A 412 -31.31 -13.50 -17.79
N ASN A 413 -32.14 -12.80 -17.01
CA ASN A 413 -33.21 -13.44 -16.23
C ASN A 413 -34.34 -13.99 -17.12
N GLN A 414 -34.73 -13.25 -18.16
CA GLN A 414 -35.72 -13.75 -19.12
C GLN A 414 -35.18 -14.88 -20.00
N GLN A 415 -33.90 -14.86 -20.38
CA GLN A 415 -33.26 -15.98 -21.07
C GLN A 415 -33.21 -17.23 -20.19
N LYS A 416 -32.88 -17.10 -18.90
CA LYS A 416 -32.90 -18.24 -17.96
C LYS A 416 -34.32 -18.79 -17.76
N GLN A 417 -35.34 -17.93 -17.69
CA GLN A 417 -36.74 -18.36 -17.65
C GLN A 417 -37.18 -19.02 -18.95
N ALA A 418 -36.86 -18.44 -20.11
CA ALA A 418 -37.19 -19.00 -21.42
C ALA A 418 -36.49 -20.35 -21.67
N GLN A 419 -35.21 -20.49 -21.29
CA GLN A 419 -34.50 -21.77 -21.35
C GLN A 419 -35.10 -22.81 -20.41
N LYS A 420 -35.58 -22.40 -19.24
CA LYS A 420 -36.26 -23.30 -18.29
C LYS A 420 -37.62 -23.76 -18.83
N VAL A 421 -38.41 -22.86 -19.41
CA VAL A 421 -39.69 -23.16 -20.07
C VAL A 421 -39.48 -24.05 -21.31
N ILE A 422 -38.49 -23.76 -22.15
CA ILE A 422 -38.16 -24.60 -23.32
C ILE A 422 -37.74 -26.01 -22.87
N LYS A 423 -36.99 -26.13 -21.77
CA LYS A 423 -36.54 -27.42 -21.23
C LYS A 423 -37.66 -28.21 -20.56
N GLU A 424 -38.61 -27.53 -19.89
CA GLU A 424 -39.82 -28.13 -19.31
C GLU A 424 -40.81 -28.57 -20.41
N VAL A 425 -41.03 -27.75 -21.45
CA VAL A 425 -41.91 -28.08 -22.59
C VAL A 425 -41.28 -29.10 -23.54
N SER A 426 -39.94 -29.22 -23.61
CA SER A 426 -39.30 -30.31 -24.35
C SER A 426 -39.37 -31.66 -23.62
N GLY A 427 -39.53 -31.63 -22.28
CA GLY A 427 -39.76 -32.82 -21.47
C GLY A 427 -41.18 -33.36 -21.60
N GLU A 428 -42.15 -32.49 -21.90
CA GLU A 428 -43.57 -32.84 -22.03
C GLU A 428 -44.16 -32.21 -23.31
N GLY A 429 -44.18 -32.95 -24.43
CA GLY A 429 -45.08 -32.67 -25.56
C GLY A 429 -44.47 -31.99 -26.78
N SER A 430 -43.75 -32.75 -27.61
CA SER A 430 -43.27 -32.36 -28.93
C SER A 430 -44.35 -32.53 -30.01
N ALA A 431 -45.31 -31.60 -30.09
CA ALA A 431 -46.20 -31.50 -31.27
C ALA A 431 -46.61 -30.06 -31.65
N LEU A 432 -46.53 -29.10 -30.73
CA LEU A 432 -47.03 -27.73 -30.95
C LEU A 432 -45.98 -26.74 -31.49
N ILE A 433 -44.68 -27.02 -31.31
CA ILE A 433 -43.59 -26.06 -31.58
C ILE A 433 -43.29 -25.91 -33.08
N GLN A 434 -43.54 -26.93 -33.91
CA GLN A 434 -43.30 -26.84 -35.36
C GLN A 434 -44.24 -25.88 -36.09
N ARG A 435 -45.41 -25.54 -35.51
CA ARG A 435 -46.35 -24.60 -36.11
C ARG A 435 -46.07 -23.13 -35.81
N VAL A 436 -45.35 -22.84 -34.72
CA VAL A 436 -45.10 -21.46 -34.28
C VAL A 436 -43.73 -20.95 -34.76
N SER A 437 -42.75 -21.84 -34.96
CA SER A 437 -41.40 -21.44 -35.37
C SER A 437 -41.30 -21.02 -36.85
N SER A 438 -42.20 -21.47 -37.72
CA SER A 438 -42.15 -21.16 -39.16
C SER A 438 -42.48 -19.70 -39.47
N SER A 439 -43.30 -19.03 -38.64
CA SER A 439 -43.71 -17.64 -38.83
C SER A 439 -42.63 -16.63 -38.42
N LEU A 440 -41.72 -17.02 -37.50
CA LEU A 440 -40.65 -16.15 -37.00
C LEU A 440 -39.40 -16.19 -37.88
N THR A 441 -39.16 -17.31 -38.57
CA THR A 441 -38.02 -17.44 -39.50
C THR A 441 -38.15 -16.54 -40.72
N ALA A 442 -39.37 -16.16 -41.11
CA ALA A 442 -39.63 -15.22 -42.20
C ALA A 442 -39.17 -13.78 -41.90
N VAL A 443 -39.10 -13.39 -40.62
CA VAL A 443 -38.71 -12.02 -40.22
C VAL A 443 -37.20 -11.86 -40.15
N SER A 444 -36.44 -12.93 -39.90
CA SER A 444 -34.97 -12.90 -39.91
C SER A 444 -34.34 -12.73 -41.30
N GLY A 445 -35.13 -12.90 -42.38
CA GLY A 445 -34.67 -12.79 -43.76
C GLY A 445 -34.53 -11.36 -44.29
N PHE A 446 -35.04 -10.34 -43.58
CA PHE A 446 -35.11 -8.97 -44.10
C PHE A 446 -33.93 -8.07 -43.69
N ILE A 447 -33.10 -8.48 -42.72
CA ILE A 447 -32.03 -7.65 -42.16
C ILE A 447 -30.62 -8.03 -42.69
N ARG A 448 -30.48 -9.10 -43.48
CA ARG A 448 -29.20 -9.53 -44.07
C ARG A 448 -29.15 -9.37 -45.58
N ARG A 449 -29.06 -8.13 -46.05
CA ARG A 449 -28.50 -7.80 -47.38
C ARG A 449 -27.44 -6.72 -47.20
N THR A 450 -26.28 -6.92 -47.86
CA THR A 450 -24.98 -6.21 -47.78
C THR A 450 -24.08 -6.76 -46.65
N ASP A 451 -22.83 -7.21 -46.84
CA ASP A 451 -22.00 -7.34 -48.04
C ASP A 451 -20.86 -8.38 -47.83
N LYS A 452 -20.47 -8.98 -48.96
CA LYS A 452 -19.28 -9.76 -49.40
C LYS A 452 -18.42 -10.68 -48.49
N LYS A 453 -18.17 -11.86 -49.09
CA LYS A 453 -17.26 -12.96 -48.76
C LYS A 453 -15.77 -12.59 -48.81
N LYS A 454 -14.98 -13.18 -47.90
CA LYS A 454 -13.77 -13.97 -48.25
C LYS A 454 -13.59 -15.13 -47.26
N THR A 455 -13.43 -16.31 -47.84
CA THR A 455 -13.19 -17.66 -47.31
C THR A 455 -11.91 -17.78 -46.50
N VAL A 456 -11.89 -18.62 -45.46
CA VAL A 456 -10.86 -19.67 -45.19
C VAL A 456 -11.42 -20.70 -44.17
N VAL A 457 -11.44 -21.97 -44.63
CA VAL A 457 -11.19 -23.27 -43.96
C VAL A 457 -11.85 -23.61 -42.61
N GLN A 458 -12.63 -24.70 -42.60
CA GLN A 458 -12.95 -25.50 -41.41
C GLN A 458 -11.78 -26.44 -41.06
N PRO A 459 -11.57 -26.74 -39.77
CA PRO A 459 -11.95 -28.08 -39.33
C PRO A 459 -12.65 -28.13 -37.96
N VAL A 460 -13.69 -28.97 -37.95
CA VAL A 460 -14.03 -30.05 -37.01
C VAL A 460 -14.08 -29.76 -35.50
N LEU A 461 -15.27 -30.04 -34.97
CA LEU A 461 -15.69 -30.09 -33.57
C LEU A 461 -14.81 -30.98 -32.68
N THR A 462 -14.52 -30.49 -31.48
CA THR A 462 -14.66 -31.28 -30.24
C THR A 462 -15.55 -30.53 -29.25
N THR A 463 -16.48 -31.29 -28.69
CA THR A 463 -17.54 -30.88 -27.76
C THR A 463 -17.03 -30.73 -26.33
N ALA A 464 -17.67 -29.81 -25.60
CA ALA A 464 -17.89 -29.73 -24.15
C ALA A 464 -17.20 -28.58 -23.40
N GLY A 465 -18.02 -27.81 -22.66
CA GLY A 465 -17.61 -26.77 -21.72
C GLY A 465 -18.12 -25.38 -22.14
N GLY A 466 -19.08 -24.83 -21.40
CA GLY A 466 -19.63 -23.50 -21.67
C GLY A 466 -18.54 -22.43 -21.72
N THR A 467 -18.72 -21.43 -22.58
CA THR A 467 -17.85 -20.24 -22.61
C THR A 467 -17.81 -19.63 -21.20
N PRO A 468 -16.63 -19.51 -20.57
CA PRO A 468 -16.51 -18.76 -19.33
C PRO A 468 -16.97 -17.33 -19.58
N ASP A 469 -17.76 -16.78 -18.65
CA ASP A 469 -18.14 -15.38 -18.66
C ASP A 469 -16.82 -14.56 -18.68
N PRO A 470 -16.59 -13.63 -19.63
CA PRO A 470 -15.30 -12.92 -19.76
C PRO A 470 -14.91 -12.05 -18.54
N ILE A 471 -15.74 -12.04 -17.50
CA ILE A 471 -15.56 -11.31 -16.24
C ILE A 471 -15.44 -12.27 -15.03
N GLU A 472 -15.82 -13.56 -15.16
CA GLU A 472 -15.51 -14.58 -14.16
C GLU A 472 -14.07 -15.08 -14.40
N LEU A 473 -13.13 -14.28 -13.91
CA LEU A 473 -11.76 -14.72 -13.73
C LEU A 473 -11.76 -15.73 -12.57
N THR A 474 -11.69 -17.02 -12.90
CA THR A 474 -11.24 -18.05 -11.97
C THR A 474 -9.83 -17.72 -11.48
N ASP A 475 -9.38 -18.33 -10.38
CA ASP A 475 -8.06 -18.12 -9.75
C ASP A 475 -6.83 -18.34 -10.67
N THR A 476 -7.08 -18.68 -11.93
CA THR A 476 -6.13 -18.89 -13.03
C THR A 476 -6.19 -17.78 -14.09
N TYR A 477 -6.39 -16.51 -13.72
CA TYR A 477 -6.20 -15.43 -14.71
C TYR A 477 -4.71 -15.29 -15.04
N THR A 478 -4.41 -15.48 -16.31
CA THR A 478 -3.13 -15.15 -16.95
C THR A 478 -3.42 -14.14 -18.05
N SER A 479 -2.68 -13.02 -18.05
CA SER A 479 -2.83 -11.99 -19.07
C SER A 479 -2.63 -12.63 -20.46
N PRO A 480 -3.47 -12.31 -21.47
CA PRO A 480 -3.26 -12.77 -22.84
C PRO A 480 -1.88 -12.40 -23.39
N LEU A 481 -1.29 -11.30 -22.89
CA LEU A 481 0.04 -10.80 -23.23
C LEU A 481 1.19 -11.49 -22.48
N ALA A 482 0.93 -12.43 -21.59
CA ALA A 482 1.99 -13.17 -20.88
C ALA A 482 2.51 -14.38 -21.66
N ASN A 483 1.88 -14.72 -22.79
CA ASN A 483 2.27 -15.82 -23.68
C ASN A 483 2.77 -15.32 -25.05
N GLU A 484 2.92 -14.00 -25.22
CA GLU A 484 3.65 -13.37 -26.33
C GLU A 484 5.01 -12.90 -25.81
#